data_AF-A0A9D6G7W9-F1
#
_entry.id   AF-A0A9D6G7W9-F1
#
_cell.length_a   1.000
_cell.length_b   1.000
_cell.length_c   1.000
_cell.angle_alpha   90.00
_cell.angle_beta   90.00
_cell.angle_gamma   90.00
#
_symmetry.space_group_name_H-M   'P 1'
#
loop_
_entity.id
_entity.type
_entity.pdbx_description
1 polymer ?
#
loop_
_entity_poly.entity_id
_entity_poly.type
_entity_poly.pdbx_seq_one_letter_code
_entity_poly.pdbx_strand_id
1 'polypeptide(L)'
;MSKLLFWIFAVPLAVLIIIFSVNNRADVVLDLWPFDMVTAPLPVFSVVLTSLLAGFLLGGIIAWLSGGEARKRARRMTRRAEAAERQLVEAEQRIRALEEEAGDDGGEVRRLPGNAA
;
A
#
# COMPACT_ATOMS: atom_id res chain seq x y z
N MET A 1 -1.59 15.16 6.60
CA MET A 1 -2.97 15.60 6.27
C MET A 1 -4.05 14.59 6.66
N SER A 2 -3.75 13.28 6.78
CA SER A 2 -4.74 12.25 7.16
C SER A 2 -5.33 12.38 8.57
N LYS A 3 -4.60 12.95 9.54
CA LYS A 3 -5.07 13.08 10.93
C LYS A 3 -6.28 14.01 11.06
N LEU A 4 -6.30 15.16 10.38
CA LEU A 4 -7.44 16.08 10.38
C LEU A 4 -8.70 15.44 9.82
N LEU A 5 -8.57 14.74 8.68
CA LEU A 5 -9.69 14.02 8.06
C LEU A 5 -10.22 12.92 8.99
N PHE A 6 -9.34 12.18 9.67
CA PHE A 6 -9.74 11.22 10.68
C PHE A 6 -10.55 11.86 11.81
N TRP A 7 -10.09 12.98 12.38
CA TRP A 7 -10.81 13.68 13.45
C TRP A 7 -12.18 14.22 13.01
N ILE A 8 -12.29 14.66 11.75
CA ILE A 8 -13.56 15.11 11.16
C ILE A 8 -14.60 13.98 11.11
N PHE A 9 -14.19 12.73 10.91
CA PHE A 9 -15.11 11.58 10.93
C PHE A 9 -15.28 10.98 12.34
N ALA A 10 -14.19 10.88 13.10
CA ALA A 10 -14.17 10.24 14.40
C ALA A 10 -15.01 11.01 15.43
N VAL A 11 -14.94 12.34 15.46
CA VAL A 11 -15.66 13.15 16.45
C VAL A 11 -17.18 13.07 16.25
N PRO A 12 -17.74 13.34 15.06
CA PRO A 12 -19.18 13.19 14.85
C PRO A 12 -19.66 11.76 15.10
N LEU A 13 -18.88 10.75 14.67
CA LEU A 13 -19.21 9.36 14.94
C LEU A 13 -19.27 9.07 16.45
N ALA A 14 -18.30 9.55 17.22
CA ALA A 14 -18.30 9.41 18.68
C ALA A 14 -19.51 10.11 19.32
N VAL A 15 -19.87 11.31 18.86
CA VAL A 15 -21.06 12.03 19.34
C VAL A 15 -22.34 11.23 19.07
N LEU A 16 -22.49 10.68 17.86
CA LEU A 16 -23.64 9.82 17.51
C LEU A 16 -23.70 8.58 18.41
N ILE A 17 -22.56 7.93 18.64
CA ILE A 17 -22.45 6.77 19.52
C ILE A 17 -22.88 7.13 20.96
N ILE A 18 -22.44 8.27 21.47
CA ILE A 18 -22.81 8.74 22.82
C ILE A 18 -24.31 9.00 22.91
N ILE A 19 -24.88 9.76 21.96
CA ILE A 19 -26.32 10.07 21.94
C ILE A 19 -27.15 8.78 21.87
N PHE A 20 -26.77 7.86 20.98
CA PHE A 20 -27.40 6.56 20.87
C PHE A 20 -27.33 5.79 22.19
N SER A 21 -26.17 5.76 22.83
CA SER A 21 -25.95 5.03 24.09
C SER A 21 -26.77 5.59 25.25
N VAL A 22 -26.90 6.91 25.33
CA VAL A 22 -27.67 7.57 26.38
C VAL A 22 -29.17 7.31 26.21
N ASN A 23 -29.67 7.33 24.98
CA ASN A 23 -31.10 7.21 24.70
C ASN A 23 -31.59 5.74 24.60
N ASN A 24 -30.70 4.80 24.27
CA ASN A 24 -31.02 3.39 24.05
C ASN A 24 -30.44 2.50 25.17
N ARG A 25 -30.90 2.76 26.41
CA ARG A 25 -30.55 1.98 27.61
C ARG A 25 -31.48 0.82 27.90
N ALA A 26 -32.45 0.56 27.02
CA ALA A 26 -33.38 -0.55 27.18
C ALA A 26 -32.62 -1.88 27.19
N ASP A 27 -33.03 -2.77 28.09
CA ASP A 27 -32.45 -4.11 28.17
C ASP A 27 -33.03 -5.01 27.08
N VAL A 28 -32.14 -5.70 26.38
CA VAL A 28 -32.49 -6.68 25.36
C VAL A 28 -31.76 -7.99 25.65
N VAL A 29 -32.49 -9.08 25.46
CA VAL A 29 -31.96 -10.43 25.48
C VAL A 29 -31.64 -10.82 24.04
N LEU A 30 -30.40 -11.23 23.78
CA LEU A 30 -30.00 -11.74 22.48
C LEU A 30 -30.09 -13.26 22.49
N ASP A 31 -30.75 -13.79 21.48
CA ASP A 31 -30.67 -15.20 21.12
C ASP A 31 -29.67 -15.34 19.96
N LEU A 32 -28.49 -15.84 20.27
CA LEU A 32 -27.38 -15.97 19.32
C LEU A 32 -27.50 -17.31 18.57
N TRP A 33 -28.49 -17.42 17.69
CA TRP A 33 -28.55 -18.51 16.72
C TRP A 33 -27.40 -18.37 15.72
N PRO A 34 -26.60 -19.40 15.35
CA PRO A 34 -26.69 -20.86 15.59
C PRO A 34 -25.84 -21.39 16.77
N PHE A 35 -25.49 -20.54 17.74
CA PHE A 35 -24.65 -20.91 18.89
C PHE A 35 -25.47 -21.39 20.10
N ASP A 36 -26.80 -21.42 20.01
CA ASP A 36 -27.75 -21.78 21.09
C ASP A 36 -27.44 -21.08 22.43
N MET A 37 -26.94 -19.83 22.36
CA MET A 37 -26.57 -19.01 23.51
C MET A 37 -27.56 -17.87 23.69
N VAL A 38 -28.25 -17.86 24.83
CA VAL A 38 -29.10 -16.73 25.25
C VAL A 38 -28.30 -15.85 26.22
N THR A 39 -28.14 -14.58 25.88
CA THR A 39 -27.41 -13.65 26.76
C THR A 39 -28.26 -13.20 27.94
N ALA A 40 -27.61 -12.79 29.03
CA ALA A 40 -28.28 -12.00 30.06
C ALA A 40 -28.88 -10.71 29.46
N PRO A 41 -29.90 -10.10 30.10
CA PRO A 41 -30.41 -8.79 29.69
C PRO A 41 -29.28 -7.78 29.68
N LEU A 42 -29.01 -7.21 28.52
CA LEU A 42 -27.94 -6.24 28.32
C LEU A 42 -28.54 -5.01 27.63
N PRO A 43 -28.09 -3.79 27.98
CA PRO A 43 -28.55 -2.59 27.30
C PRO A 43 -28.24 -2.64 25.80
N VAL A 44 -29.17 -2.24 24.94
CA VAL A 44 -29.02 -2.28 23.47
C VAL A 44 -27.72 -1.64 22.98
N PHE A 45 -27.31 -0.53 23.58
CA PHE A 45 -26.08 0.15 23.18
C PHE A 45 -24.83 -0.74 23.30
N SER A 46 -24.78 -1.65 24.29
CA SER A 46 -23.64 -2.52 24.52
C SER A 46 -23.43 -3.49 23.35
N VAL A 47 -24.53 -4.02 22.82
CA VAL A 47 -24.55 -4.92 21.66
C VAL A 47 -24.02 -4.22 20.43
N VAL A 48 -24.52 -3.02 20.16
CA VAL A 48 -24.13 -2.21 18.99
C VAL A 48 -22.66 -1.79 19.09
N LEU A 49 -22.21 -1.29 20.25
CA LEU A 49 -20.81 -0.89 20.45
C LEU A 49 -19.86 -2.08 20.28
N THR A 50 -20.19 -3.23 20.86
CA THR A 50 -19.34 -4.42 20.78
C THR A 50 -19.25 -4.92 19.35
N SER A 51 -20.36 -4.90 18.61
CA SER A 51 -20.40 -5.26 17.19
C SER A 51 -19.59 -4.30 16.32
N LEU A 52 -19.72 -2.99 16.55
CA LEU A 52 -18.93 -1.96 15.87
C LEU A 52 -17.43 -2.11 16.18
N LEU A 53 -17.08 -2.35 17.44
CA LEU A 53 -15.70 -2.55 17.85
C LEU A 53 -15.11 -3.81 17.20
N ALA A 54 -15.83 -4.92 17.21
CA ALA A 54 -15.41 -6.15 16.55
C ALA A 54 -15.19 -5.94 15.05
N GLY A 55 -16.14 -5.28 14.37
CA GLY A 55 -16.02 -4.93 12.96
C GLY A 55 -14.83 -4.00 12.67
N PHE A 56 -14.59 -2.99 13.52
CA PHE A 56 -13.46 -2.08 13.40
C PHE A 56 -12.13 -2.81 13.56
N LEU A 57 -12.00 -3.68 14.56
CA LEU A 57 -10.80 -4.47 14.77
C LEU A 57 -10.52 -5.39 13.59
N LEU A 58 -11.54 -6.10 13.08
CA LEU A 58 -11.41 -6.94 11.89
C LEU A 58 -11.00 -6.13 10.66
N GLY A 59 -11.67 -5.00 10.41
CA GLY A 59 -11.33 -4.09 9.33
C GLY A 59 -9.89 -3.55 9.44
N GLY A 60 -9.46 -3.20 10.66
CA GLY A 60 -8.10 -2.77 10.96
C GLY A 60 -7.07 -3.86 10.70
N ILE A 61 -7.35 -5.11 11.10
CA ILE A 61 -6.48 -6.27 10.83
C ILE A 61 -6.35 -6.51 9.31
N ILE A 62 -7.47 -6.49 8.57
CA ILE A 62 -7.48 -6.65 7.11
C ILE A 62 -6.69 -5.51 6.43
N ALA A 63 -6.90 -4.26 6.86
CA ALA A 63 -6.17 -3.11 6.36
C ALA A 63 -4.66 -3.21 6.68
N TRP A 64 -4.29 -3.73 7.85
CA TRP A 64 -2.90 -3.92 8.23
C TRP A 64 -2.22 -5.00 7.37
N LEU A 65 -2.89 -6.13 7.15
CA LEU A 65 -2.39 -7.22 6.30
C LEU A 65 -2.20 -6.74 4.85
N SER A 66 -3.18 -6.04 4.28
CA SER A 66 -3.08 -5.48 2.92
C SER A 66 -2.02 -4.37 2.80
N GLY A 67 -1.88 -3.52 3.82
CA GLY A 67 -0.82 -2.51 3.89
C GLY A 67 0.59 -3.11 4.03
N GLY A 68 0.71 -4.34 4.55
CA GLY A 68 1.96 -5.09 4.58
C GLY A 68 2.42 -5.53 3.19
N GLU A 69 1.50 -6.05 2.37
CA GLU A 69 1.79 -6.40 0.98
C GLU A 69 2.09 -5.18 0.12
N ALA A 70 1.34 -4.09 0.29
CA ALA A 70 1.58 -2.85 -0.44
C ALA A 70 3.01 -2.32 -0.20
N ARG A 71 3.50 -2.39 1.04
CA ARG A 71 4.89 -2.03 1.37
C ARG A 71 5.92 -2.97 0.75
N LYS A 72 5.65 -4.29 0.69
CA LYS A 72 6.53 -5.25 -0.02
C LYS A 72 6.54 -5.01 -1.53
N ARG A 73 5.39 -4.72 -2.13
CA ARG A 73 5.26 -4.41 -3.57
C ARG A 73 5.98 -3.12 -3.94
N ALA A 74 5.84 -2.07 -3.13
CA ALA A 74 6.57 -0.81 -3.31
C ALA A 74 8.09 -1.05 -3.34
N ARG A 75 8.63 -1.80 -2.36
CA ARG A 75 10.07 -2.14 -2.33
C ARG A 75 10.53 -2.96 -3.54
N ARG A 76 9.70 -3.88 -4.03
CA ARG A 76 10.02 -4.67 -5.25
C ARG A 76 10.01 -3.79 -6.50
N MET A 77 9.08 -2.86 -6.62
CA MET A 77 9.03 -1.93 -7.75
C MET A 77 10.24 -1.01 -7.75
N THR A 78 10.65 -0.46 -6.61
CA THR A 78 11.86 0.38 -6.50
C THR A 78 13.11 -0.38 -6.94
N ARG A 79 13.31 -1.62 -6.45
CA ARG A 79 14.46 -2.44 -6.86
C ARG A 79 14.48 -2.78 -8.36
N ARG A 80 13.30 -3.00 -8.96
CA ARG A 80 13.19 -3.26 -10.40
C ARG A 80 13.50 -2.00 -11.22
N ALA A 81 13.06 -0.83 -10.75
CA ALA A 81 13.39 0.44 -11.38
C ALA A 81 14.90 0.69 -11.34
N GLU A 82 15.55 0.54 -10.18
CA GLU A 82 17.00 0.68 -10.06
C GLU A 82 17.77 -0.31 -10.95
N ALA A 83 17.31 -1.56 -11.05
CA ALA A 83 17.94 -2.55 -11.93
C ALA A 83 17.79 -2.18 -13.42
N ALA A 84 16.62 -1.68 -13.82
CA ALA A 84 16.38 -1.22 -15.19
C ALA A 84 17.24 0.00 -15.53
N GLU A 85 17.37 0.97 -14.61
CA GLU A 85 18.25 2.14 -14.79
C GLU A 85 19.71 1.72 -14.99
N ARG A 86 20.21 0.74 -14.21
CA ARG A 86 21.58 0.22 -14.39
C ARG A 86 21.79 -0.42 -15.74
N GLN A 87 20.83 -1.20 -16.21
CA GLN A 87 20.90 -1.84 -17.54
C GLN A 87 20.90 -0.80 -18.66
N LEU A 88 20.13 0.29 -18.52
CA LEU A 88 20.17 1.40 -19.47
C LEU A 88 21.55 2.06 -19.52
N VAL A 89 22.15 2.36 -18.36
CA VAL A 89 23.50 2.94 -18.29
C VAL A 89 24.54 2.01 -18.92
N GLU A 90 24.50 0.70 -18.62
CA GLU A 90 25.42 -0.26 -19.22
C GLU A 90 25.23 -0.38 -20.74
N ALA A 91 23.99 -0.37 -21.23
CA ALA A 91 23.69 -0.41 -22.66
C ALA A 91 24.20 0.85 -23.37
N GLU A 92 23.99 2.03 -22.79
CA GLU A 92 24.51 3.30 -23.32
C GLU A 92 26.04 3.31 -23.37
N GLN A 93 26.70 2.79 -22.33
CA GLN A 93 28.17 2.67 -22.30
C GLN A 93 28.69 1.74 -23.40
N ARG A 94 28.02 0.60 -23.64
CA ARG A 94 28.39 -0.32 -24.73
C ARG A 94 28.21 0.30 -26.10
N ILE A 95 27.12 1.04 -26.31
CA ILE A 95 26.89 1.75 -27.58
C ILE A 95 28.01 2.76 -27.82
N ARG A 96 28.38 3.56 -26.81
CA ARG A 96 29.48 4.52 -26.91
C ARG A 96 30.83 3.86 -27.20
N ALA A 97 31.14 2.75 -26.53
CA ALA A 97 32.38 2.01 -26.76
C ALA A 97 32.46 1.49 -28.21
N LEU A 98 31.36 0.96 -28.74
CA LEU A 98 31.29 0.51 -30.14
C LEU A 98 31.41 1.67 -31.13
N GLU A 99 30.85 2.84 -30.81
CA GLU A 99 31.01 4.06 -31.63
C GLU A 99 32.45 4.58 -31.62
N GLU A 100 33.14 4.51 -30.48
CA GLU A 100 34.56 4.85 -30.37
C GLU A 100 35.44 3.87 -31.18
N GLU A 101 35.20 2.56 -31.06
CA GLU A 101 35.90 1.53 -31.85
C GLU A 101 35.65 1.68 -33.36
N ALA A 102 34.40 1.91 -33.77
CA ALA A 102 34.06 2.14 -35.18
C ALA A 102 34.60 3.46 -35.73
N GLY A 103 34.76 4.49 -34.87
CA GLY A 103 35.37 5.76 -35.22
C GLY A 103 36.88 5.68 -35.39
N ASP A 104 37.55 4.82 -34.61
CA ASP A 104 39.00 4.58 -34.70
C ASP A 104 39.36 3.78 -35.97
N ASP A 105 38.59 2.73 -36.29
CA ASP A 105 38.74 1.94 -37.53
C ASP A 105 38.51 2.78 -38.80
N GLY A 106 37.53 3.69 -38.78
CA GLY A 106 37.30 4.65 -39.87
C GLY A 106 38.45 5.67 -40.03
N GLY A 107 39.19 5.93 -38.95
CA GLY A 107 40.40 6.75 -38.93
C GLY A 107 41.62 6.03 -39.52
N GLU A 108 41.77 4.72 -39.27
CA GLU A 108 42.85 3.90 -39.85
C GLU A 108 42.70 3.71 -41.36
N VAL A 109 41.50 3.44 -41.88
CA VAL A 109 41.27 3.27 -43.33
C VAL A 109 41.61 4.55 -44.12
N ARG A 110 41.43 5.74 -43.51
CA ARG A 110 41.77 7.03 -44.13
C ARG A 110 43.27 7.35 -44.11
N ARG A 111 44.07 6.62 -43.33
CA ARG A 111 45.54 6.78 -43.22
C ARG A 111 46.33 5.78 -44.06
N LEU A 112 45.69 4.99 -44.94
CA LEU A 112 46.44 4.21 -45.91
C LEU A 112 47.28 5.16 -46.79
N PRO A 113 48.62 5.09 -46.73
CA PRO A 113 49.46 5.98 -47.50
C PRO A 113 49.25 5.69 -48.99
N GLY A 114 48.74 6.68 -49.72
CA GLY A 114 48.76 6.74 -51.18
C GLY A 114 50.17 6.91 -51.76
N ASN A 115 51.13 6.18 -51.22
CA ASN A 115 52.53 6.14 -51.59
C ASN A 115 52.90 4.65 -51.75
N ALA A 116 52.66 4.14 -52.96
CA ALA A 116 53.37 3.02 -53.54
C ALA A 116 52.95 2.88 -55.01
N ALA A 117 53.33 3.85 -55.85
CA ALA A 117 53.48 3.70 -57.30
C ALA A 117 54.19 4.92 -57.88
#